data_AF-A0A226DIA8-F1
#
_entry.id   AF-A0A226DIA8-F1
#
_cell.length_a   1.000
_cell.length_b   1.000
_cell.length_c   1.000
_cell.angle_alpha   90.00
_cell.angle_beta   90.00
_cell.angle_gamma   90.00
#
_symmetry.space_group_name_H-M   'P 1'
#
loop_
_entity.id
_entity.type
_entity.pdbx_description
1 polymer ?
#
loop_
_entity_poly.entity_id
_entity_poly.type
_entity_poly.pdbx_seq_one_letter_code
_entity_poly.pdbx_strand_id
1 'polypeptide(L)'
;MSKIFVFRLVKRHLKLANNVHCVFVKFDKISGQMTTISEKKQRIVLTFMILEVVTIIAKIWSIAARKTNLTVKVVGIAMTSITLIPFLIRCHTSADYVQVQFLNFIFLSRDAKNDAKRDKFLTYLVLFFDVVELGNYSMFIVHWLSVMLLPCQPGLSSSILCSADNVFQNGGILKSVFAALEGLVFMQCSLGGGYYILIILLTGVAFLWKECGNFINRYKSGTSSQIE
;
A
#
# COMPACT_ATOMS: atom_id res chain seq x y z
N MET A 1 -10.80 -7.71 -21.72
CA MET A 1 -10.38 -7.81 -20.31
C MET A 1 -11.45 -7.20 -19.42
N SER A 2 -12.13 -8.05 -18.65
CA SER A 2 -13.31 -7.69 -17.85
C SER A 2 -12.92 -7.08 -16.49
N LYS A 3 -13.82 -6.26 -15.91
CA LYS A 3 -13.80 -5.84 -14.49
C LYS A 3 -13.49 -7.00 -13.53
N ILE A 4 -13.87 -8.22 -13.90
CA ILE A 4 -13.60 -9.46 -13.16
C ILE A 4 -12.10 -9.63 -12.87
N PHE A 5 -11.21 -9.27 -13.80
CA PHE A 5 -9.76 -9.40 -13.60
C PHE A 5 -9.25 -8.37 -12.59
N VAL A 6 -9.61 -7.10 -12.74
CA VAL A 6 -9.26 -6.05 -11.76
C VAL A 6 -9.77 -6.42 -10.38
N PHE A 7 -11.02 -6.89 -10.28
CA PHE A 7 -11.60 -7.33 -9.02
C PHE A 7 -10.86 -8.53 -8.39
N ARG A 8 -10.41 -9.48 -9.23
CA ARG A 8 -9.58 -10.60 -8.77
C ARG A 8 -8.25 -10.12 -8.17
N LEU A 9 -7.61 -9.13 -8.80
CA LEU A 9 -6.38 -8.51 -8.30
C LEU A 9 -6.61 -7.78 -6.97
N VAL A 10 -7.68 -6.97 -6.89
CA VAL A 10 -8.07 -6.29 -5.65
C VAL A 10 -8.32 -7.29 -4.53
N LYS A 11 -9.00 -8.41 -4.80
CA LYS A 11 -9.21 -9.48 -3.82
C LYS A 11 -7.90 -10.14 -3.39
N ARG A 12 -6.95 -10.35 -4.31
CA ARG A 12 -5.61 -10.88 -4.01
C ARG A 12 -4.84 -9.92 -3.10
N HIS A 13 -4.79 -8.64 -3.46
CA HIS A 13 -4.15 -7.58 -2.67
C HIS A 13 -4.76 -7.46 -1.28
N LEU A 14 -6.10 -7.40 -1.17
CA LEU A 14 -6.81 -7.36 0.11
C LEU A 14 -6.51 -8.60 0.97
N LYS A 15 -6.45 -9.79 0.38
CA LYS A 15 -6.09 -11.01 1.12
C LYS A 15 -4.69 -10.89 1.72
N LEU A 16 -3.72 -10.46 0.92
CA LEU A 16 -2.34 -10.28 1.35
C LEU A 16 -2.22 -9.19 2.42
N ALA A 17 -2.85 -8.04 2.19
CA ALA A 17 -2.87 -6.91 3.13
C ALA A 17 -3.51 -7.27 4.48
N ASN A 18 -4.56 -8.09 4.48
CA ASN A 18 -5.18 -8.60 5.70
C ASN A 18 -4.30 -9.61 6.44
N ASN A 19 -3.53 -10.44 5.71
CA ASN A 19 -2.60 -11.40 6.32
C ASN A 19 -1.49 -10.69 7.10
N VAL A 20 -1.05 -9.52 6.63
CA VAL A 20 -0.07 -8.68 7.34
C VAL A 20 -0.71 -7.58 8.20
N HIS A 21 -2.03 -7.60 8.40
CA HIS A 21 -2.75 -6.64 9.25
C HIS A 21 -2.50 -5.16 8.92
N CYS A 22 -2.50 -4.78 7.63
CA CYS A 22 -2.22 -3.40 7.20
C CYS A 22 -3.44 -2.63 6.64
N VAL A 23 -4.62 -3.25 6.58
CA VAL A 23 -5.85 -2.63 6.04
C VAL A 23 -7.07 -2.93 6.92
N PHE A 24 -8.05 -2.02 6.89
CA PHE A 24 -9.30 -2.14 7.65
C PHE A 24 -10.44 -2.83 6.89
N VAL A 25 -10.17 -3.30 5.67
CA VAL A 25 -11.18 -3.85 4.77
C VAL A 25 -10.82 -5.28 4.42
N LYS A 26 -11.81 -6.17 4.44
CA LYS A 26 -11.70 -7.58 4.04
C LYS A 26 -12.75 -7.91 2.99
N PHE A 27 -12.48 -8.94 2.19
CA PHE A 27 -13.48 -9.51 1.30
C PHE A 27 -14.25 -10.61 2.05
N ASP A 28 -15.56 -10.47 2.18
CA ASP A 28 -16.41 -11.51 2.74
C ASP A 28 -16.84 -12.48 1.63
N LYS A 29 -16.47 -13.76 1.80
CA LYS A 29 -16.78 -14.80 0.83
C LYS A 29 -18.26 -15.18 0.81
N ILE A 30 -18.98 -14.96 1.91
CA ILE A 30 -20.39 -15.34 2.03
C ILE A 30 -21.26 -14.32 1.31
N SER A 31 -21.11 -13.02 1.66
CA SER A 31 -21.85 -11.95 0.97
C SER A 31 -21.32 -11.65 -0.43
N GLY A 32 -20.07 -12.00 -0.74
CA GLY A 32 -19.41 -11.61 -1.98
C GLY A 32 -19.05 -10.12 -2.04
N GLN A 33 -19.06 -9.43 -0.90
CA GLN A 33 -18.84 -7.99 -0.79
C GLN A 33 -17.60 -7.67 0.06
N MET A 34 -17.06 -6.48 -0.12
CA MET A 34 -16.07 -5.92 0.79
C MET A 34 -16.78 -5.46 2.06
N THR A 35 -16.21 -5.82 3.22
CA THR A 35 -16.73 -5.47 4.55
C THR A 35 -15.58 -4.96 5.41
N THR A 36 -15.89 -4.20 6.45
CA THR A 36 -14.90 -3.78 7.44
C THR A 36 -14.42 -4.98 8.28
N ILE A 37 -13.20 -4.93 8.78
CA ILE A 37 -12.68 -5.93 9.72
C ILE A 37 -13.35 -5.78 11.09
N SER A 38 -13.27 -6.82 11.93
CA SER A 38 -13.78 -6.74 13.31
C SER A 38 -12.93 -5.81 14.17
N GLU A 39 -13.53 -5.21 15.20
CA GLU A 39 -12.84 -4.29 16.13
C GLU A 39 -11.56 -4.89 16.74
N LYS A 40 -11.58 -6.19 17.07
CA LYS A 40 -10.37 -6.88 17.57
C LYS A 40 -9.21 -6.82 16.57
N LYS A 41 -9.50 -7.04 15.28
CA LYS A 41 -8.49 -6.92 14.22
C LYS A 41 -8.10 -5.46 13.97
N GLN A 42 -9.04 -4.53 14.09
CA GLN A 42 -8.76 -3.10 13.99
C GLN A 42 -7.72 -2.66 15.04
N ARG A 43 -7.84 -3.14 16.28
CA ARG A 43 -6.82 -2.88 17.33
C ARG A 43 -5.44 -3.41 16.93
N ILE A 44 -5.36 -4.58 16.29
CA ILE A 44 -4.08 -5.13 15.80
C ILE A 44 -3.48 -4.21 14.71
N VAL A 45 -4.29 -3.76 13.75
CA VAL A 45 -3.83 -2.81 12.70
C VAL A 45 -3.32 -1.51 13.34
N LEU A 46 -3.99 -1.00 14.37
CA LEU A 46 -3.56 0.17 15.13
C LEU A 46 -2.22 -0.05 15.86
N THR A 47 -2.01 -1.21 16.48
CA THR A 47 -0.73 -1.56 17.10
C THR A 47 0.40 -1.56 16.07
N PHE A 48 0.17 -2.10 14.87
CA PHE A 48 1.16 -2.06 13.79
C PHE A 48 1.40 -0.63 13.28
N MET A 49 0.37 0.23 13.21
CA MET A 49 0.58 1.65 12.92
C MET A 49 1.48 2.35 13.95
N ILE A 50 1.32 2.05 15.24
CA ILE A 50 2.19 2.59 16.29
C ILE A 50 3.64 2.09 16.08
N LEU A 51 3.81 0.80 15.77
CA LEU A 51 5.12 0.23 15.48
C LEU A 51 5.80 0.90 14.26
N GLU A 52 5.02 1.22 13.23
CA GLU A 52 5.52 1.98 12.06
C GLU A 52 5.97 3.38 12.45
N VAL A 53 5.21 4.10 13.28
CA VAL A 53 5.62 5.42 13.81
C VAL A 53 6.93 5.33 14.57
N VAL A 54 7.07 4.36 15.47
CA VAL A 54 8.32 4.13 16.23
C VAL A 54 9.48 3.85 15.28
N THR A 55 9.27 3.03 14.25
CA THR A 55 10.28 2.71 13.25
C THR A 55 10.70 3.95 12.45
N ILE A 56 9.75 4.79 12.04
CA ILE A 56 10.02 6.05 11.33
C ILE A 56 10.83 7.00 12.22
N ILE A 57 10.46 7.16 13.49
CA ILE A 57 11.21 7.99 14.45
C ILE A 57 12.65 7.46 14.59
N ALA A 58 12.82 6.14 14.73
CA ALA A 58 14.15 5.53 14.79
C ALA A 58 14.97 5.78 13.51
N LYS A 59 14.37 5.71 12.33
CA LYS A 59 15.02 6.03 11.04
C LYS A 59 15.44 7.50 10.96
N ILE A 60 14.58 8.44 11.38
CA ILE A 60 14.90 9.87 11.43
C ILE A 60 16.05 10.13 12.42
N TRP A 61 15.98 9.53 13.61
CA TRP A 61 17.01 9.65 14.63
C TRP A 61 18.36 9.11 14.13
N SER A 62 18.37 7.97 13.45
CA SER A 62 19.55 7.39 12.81
C SER A 62 20.28 8.38 11.88
N ILE A 63 19.53 9.14 11.09
CA ILE A 63 20.07 10.13 10.15
C ILE A 63 20.62 11.35 10.92
N ALA A 64 19.89 11.80 11.94
CA ALA A 64 20.26 12.99 12.71
C ALA A 64 21.48 12.77 13.62
N ALA A 65 21.55 11.62 14.28
CA ALA A 65 22.58 11.31 15.27
C ALA A 65 23.97 11.06 14.65
N ARG A 66 24.04 10.64 13.38
CA ARG A 66 25.30 10.28 12.73
C ARG A 66 25.94 11.47 12.00
N LYS A 67 27.21 11.74 12.30
CA LYS A 67 28.06 12.62 11.50
C LYS A 67 28.55 11.87 10.26
N THR A 68 27.80 11.96 9.16
CA THR A 68 28.15 11.35 7.86
C THR A 68 28.18 12.39 6.76
N ASN A 69 28.80 12.03 5.64
CA ASN A 69 28.83 12.83 4.43
C ASN A 69 27.41 13.07 3.87
N LEU A 70 27.23 14.19 3.16
CA LEU A 70 25.94 14.60 2.60
C LEU A 70 25.29 13.50 1.75
N THR A 71 26.05 12.81 0.91
CA THR A 71 25.56 11.72 0.04
C THR A 71 24.89 10.61 0.85
N VAL A 72 25.49 10.21 1.97
CA VAL A 72 24.94 9.14 2.82
C VAL A 72 23.66 9.61 3.51
N LYS A 73 23.61 10.88 3.93
CA LYS A 73 22.37 11.47 4.49
C LYS A 73 21.24 11.50 3.48
N VAL A 74 21.52 11.88 2.22
CA VAL A 74 20.52 11.89 1.15
C VAL A 74 19.93 10.49 0.93
N VAL A 75 20.77 9.45 0.90
CA VAL A 75 20.30 8.06 0.80
C VAL A 75 19.41 7.68 1.99
N GLY A 76 19.80 8.05 3.21
CA GLY A 76 18.99 7.79 4.40
C GLY A 76 17.63 8.51 4.38
N ILE A 77 17.60 9.77 3.93
CA ILE A 77 16.37 10.54 3.75
C ILE A 77 15.47 9.86 2.71
N ALA A 78 16.02 9.44 1.57
CA ALA A 78 15.27 8.73 0.54
C ALA A 78 14.65 7.43 1.09
N MET A 79 15.44 6.59 1.78
CA MET A 79 14.94 5.36 2.40
C MET A 79 13.84 5.62 3.44
N THR A 80 13.98 6.67 4.23
CA THR A 80 12.98 7.06 5.23
C THR A 80 11.71 7.58 4.55
N SER A 81 11.83 8.39 3.49
CA SER A 81 10.69 8.91 2.75
C SER A 81 9.85 7.81 2.10
N ILE A 82 10.48 6.73 1.62
CA ILE A 82 9.77 5.58 1.05
C ILE A 82 8.90 4.88 2.10
N THR A 83 9.25 4.93 3.39
CA THR A 83 8.40 4.41 4.48
C THR A 83 7.38 5.47 4.93
N LEU A 84 7.80 6.73 5.03
CA LEU A 84 6.99 7.83 5.55
C LEU A 84 5.81 8.19 4.64
N ILE A 85 6.01 8.27 3.31
CA ILE A 85 4.95 8.68 2.39
C ILE A 85 3.76 7.70 2.41
N PRO A 86 3.96 6.37 2.24
CA PRO A 86 2.86 5.42 2.37
C PRO A 86 2.20 5.43 3.74
N PHE A 87 2.98 5.63 4.81
CA PHE A 87 2.45 5.77 6.17
C PHE A 87 1.50 6.97 6.29
N LEU A 88 1.90 8.15 5.80
CA LEU A 88 1.06 9.35 5.85
C LEU A 88 -0.25 9.17 5.06
N ILE A 89 -0.18 8.52 3.90
CA ILE A 89 -1.36 8.19 3.09
C ILE A 89 -2.28 7.20 3.85
N ARG A 90 -1.70 6.28 4.60
CA ARG A 90 -2.42 5.26 5.38
C ARG A 90 -2.91 5.75 6.74
N CYS A 91 -2.53 6.95 7.19
CA CYS A 91 -2.68 7.41 8.57
C CYS A 91 -4.14 7.76 8.93
N HIS A 92 -5.02 6.76 8.86
CA HIS A 92 -6.41 6.79 9.29
C HIS A 92 -6.58 5.84 10.47
N THR A 93 -7.23 6.31 11.53
CA THR A 93 -7.40 5.56 12.78
C THR A 93 -8.59 4.59 12.75
N SER A 94 -9.46 4.71 11.76
CA SER A 94 -10.68 3.92 11.64
C SER A 94 -10.96 3.48 10.21
N ALA A 95 -11.76 2.43 10.10
CA ALA A 95 -12.26 1.97 8.82
C ALA A 95 -13.20 3.02 8.21
N ASP A 96 -12.92 3.46 7.00
CA ASP A 96 -13.81 4.35 6.26
C ASP A 96 -14.90 3.50 5.56
N TYR A 97 -16.13 3.60 6.08
CA TYR A 97 -17.27 2.88 5.53
C TYR A 97 -17.63 3.38 4.12
N VAL A 98 -17.38 4.65 3.81
CA VAL A 98 -17.67 5.25 2.49
C VAL A 98 -16.77 4.62 1.43
N GLN A 99 -15.49 4.41 1.73
CA GLN A 99 -14.56 3.71 0.83
C GLN A 99 -15.02 2.28 0.51
N VAL A 100 -15.52 1.56 1.51
CA VAL A 100 -16.03 0.19 1.33
C VAL A 100 -17.28 0.17 0.44
N GLN A 101 -18.24 1.06 0.73
CA GLN A 101 -19.46 1.18 -0.08
C GLN A 101 -19.12 1.58 -1.52
N PHE A 102 -18.21 2.52 -1.70
CA PHE A 102 -17.76 2.99 -3.02
C PHE A 102 -17.11 1.87 -3.83
N LEU A 103 -16.21 1.09 -3.24
CA LEU A 103 -15.61 -0.06 -3.92
C LEU A 103 -16.66 -1.13 -4.26
N ASN A 104 -17.58 -1.43 -3.34
CA ASN A 104 -18.68 -2.35 -3.61
C ASN A 104 -19.54 -1.84 -4.78
N PHE A 105 -19.87 -0.56 -4.83
CA PHE A 105 -20.61 0.04 -5.93
C PHE A 105 -19.86 -0.11 -7.27
N ILE A 106 -18.56 0.21 -7.31
CA ILE A 106 -17.75 0.10 -8.54
C ILE A 106 -17.70 -1.34 -9.05
N PHE A 107 -17.42 -2.30 -8.16
CA PHE A 107 -17.18 -3.69 -8.56
C PHE A 107 -18.44 -4.53 -8.72
N LEU A 108 -19.54 -4.19 -8.03
CA LEU A 108 -20.81 -4.90 -8.11
C LEU A 108 -21.79 -4.26 -9.10
N SER A 109 -21.52 -3.03 -9.57
CA SER A 109 -22.33 -2.41 -10.62
C SER A 109 -22.31 -3.25 -11.90
N ARG A 110 -23.51 -3.57 -12.41
CA ARG A 110 -23.67 -4.30 -13.68
C ARG A 110 -23.01 -3.51 -14.81
N ASP A 111 -22.23 -4.21 -15.62
CA ASP A 111 -21.62 -3.59 -16.79
C ASP A 111 -22.69 -3.24 -17.83
N ALA A 112 -22.77 -1.96 -18.19
CA ALA A 112 -23.45 -1.55 -19.41
C ALA A 112 -22.85 -2.31 -20.60
N LYS A 113 -23.71 -2.90 -21.44
CA LYS A 113 -23.33 -3.79 -22.54
C LYS A 113 -22.26 -3.15 -23.43
N ASN A 114 -21.06 -3.76 -23.39
CA ASN A 114 -19.97 -3.80 -24.37
C ASN A 114 -19.69 -2.55 -25.20
N ASP A 115 -18.65 -1.83 -24.80
CA ASP A 115 -17.95 -0.88 -25.68
C ASP A 115 -16.51 -1.39 -25.89
N ALA A 116 -16.14 -1.76 -27.12
CA ALA A 116 -14.89 -2.47 -27.41
C ALA A 116 -13.63 -1.64 -27.06
N LYS A 117 -13.72 -0.30 -27.08
CA LYS A 117 -12.60 0.59 -26.67
C LYS A 117 -12.29 0.51 -25.18
N ARG A 118 -13.25 0.05 -24.37
CA ARG A 118 -13.14 -0.10 -22.91
C ARG A 118 -12.13 -1.17 -22.49
N ASP A 119 -11.77 -2.07 -23.40
CA ASP A 119 -10.91 -3.20 -23.12
C ASP A 119 -9.46 -2.75 -22.81
N LYS A 120 -8.90 -1.85 -23.62
CA LYS A 120 -7.48 -1.44 -23.52
C LYS A 120 -7.14 -0.77 -22.18
N PHE A 121 -8.00 0.13 -21.69
CA PHE A 121 -7.75 0.82 -20.42
C PHE A 121 -7.73 -0.16 -19.24
N LEU A 122 -8.68 -1.10 -19.20
CA LEU A 122 -8.72 -2.13 -18.16
C LEU A 122 -7.49 -3.05 -18.24
N THR A 123 -7.00 -3.34 -19.45
CA THR A 123 -5.73 -4.07 -19.62
C THR A 123 -4.54 -3.34 -19.02
N TYR A 124 -4.38 -2.04 -19.30
CA TYR A 124 -3.30 -1.26 -18.71
C TYR A 124 -3.41 -1.18 -17.18
N LEU A 125 -4.63 -1.06 -16.66
CA LEU A 125 -4.87 -1.06 -15.22
C LEU A 125 -4.44 -2.39 -14.59
N VAL A 126 -4.82 -3.54 -15.19
CA VAL A 126 -4.39 -4.87 -14.74
C VAL A 126 -2.86 -4.99 -14.74
N LEU A 127 -2.21 -4.61 -15.85
CA LEU A 127 -0.75 -4.64 -15.94
C LEU A 127 -0.09 -3.76 -14.87
N PHE A 128 -0.66 -2.57 -14.62
CA PHE A 128 -0.18 -1.67 -13.58
C PHE A 128 -0.30 -2.29 -12.19
N PHE A 129 -1.42 -2.94 -11.86
CA PHE A 129 -1.59 -3.67 -10.60
C PHE A 129 -0.54 -4.78 -10.45
N ASP A 130 -0.30 -5.57 -11.49
CA ASP A 130 0.70 -6.65 -11.45
C ASP A 130 2.13 -6.10 -11.28
N VAL A 131 2.48 -4.99 -11.95
CA VAL A 131 3.78 -4.32 -11.79
C VAL A 131 3.95 -3.78 -10.37
N VAL A 132 2.92 -3.16 -9.78
CA VAL A 132 3.03 -2.66 -8.40
C VAL A 132 3.11 -3.80 -7.39
N GLU A 133 2.35 -4.88 -7.59
CA GLU A 133 2.46 -6.06 -6.72
C GLU A 133 3.88 -6.67 -6.77
N LEU A 134 4.45 -6.82 -7.97
CA LEU A 134 5.85 -7.23 -8.15
C LEU A 134 6.82 -6.25 -7.48
N GLY A 135 6.57 -4.95 -7.62
CA GLY A 135 7.35 -3.88 -6.99
C GLY A 135 7.33 -3.98 -5.47
N ASN A 136 6.17 -4.24 -4.85
CA ASN A 136 6.05 -4.41 -3.40
C ASN A 136 6.91 -5.57 -2.88
N TYR A 137 6.88 -6.72 -3.56
CA TYR A 137 7.72 -7.86 -3.19
C TYR A 137 9.21 -7.59 -3.40
N SER A 138 9.56 -6.99 -4.53
CA SER A 138 10.96 -6.68 -4.86
C SER A 138 11.56 -5.68 -3.87
N MET A 139 10.83 -4.61 -3.54
CA MET A 139 11.26 -3.60 -2.58
C MET A 139 11.38 -4.18 -1.17
N PHE A 140 10.49 -5.09 -0.76
CA PHE A 140 10.62 -5.81 0.50
C PHE A 140 11.92 -6.63 0.57
N ILE A 141 12.23 -7.41 -0.48
CA ILE A 141 13.46 -8.23 -0.53
C ILE A 141 14.69 -7.33 -0.50
N VAL A 142 14.71 -6.26 -1.31
CA VAL A 142 15.83 -5.31 -1.34
C VAL A 142 16.02 -4.63 0.01
N HIS A 143 14.93 -4.20 0.67
CA HIS A 143 15.01 -3.57 1.99
C HIS A 143 15.54 -4.57 3.04
N TRP A 144 15.03 -5.80 3.05
CA TRP A 144 15.48 -6.86 3.95
C TRP A 144 16.97 -7.18 3.76
N LEU A 145 17.42 -7.34 2.51
CA LEU A 145 18.83 -7.54 2.17
C LEU A 145 19.69 -6.35 2.59
N SER A 146 19.18 -5.12 2.41
CA SER A 146 19.89 -3.91 2.82
C SER A 146 20.14 -3.88 4.33
N VAL A 147 19.17 -4.31 5.15
CA VAL A 147 19.36 -4.41 6.61
C VAL A 147 20.36 -5.50 6.99
N MET A 148 20.35 -6.63 6.29
CA MET A 148 21.30 -7.73 6.55
C MET A 148 22.74 -7.38 6.15
N LEU A 149 22.92 -6.82 4.96
CA LEU A 149 24.23 -6.56 4.36
C LEU A 149 24.83 -5.24 4.83
N LEU A 150 23.99 -4.22 5.03
CA LEU A 150 24.40 -2.85 5.31
C LEU A 150 23.67 -2.27 6.55
N PRO A 151 23.68 -2.94 7.71
CA PRO A 151 22.90 -2.51 8.89
C PRO A 151 23.28 -1.11 9.41
N CYS A 152 24.48 -0.64 9.10
CA CYS A 152 24.97 0.66 9.57
C CYS A 152 24.62 1.82 8.63
N GLN A 153 23.90 1.55 7.53
CA GLN A 153 23.46 2.57 6.58
C GLN A 153 22.43 3.50 7.25
N PRO A 154 22.65 4.82 7.25
CA PRO A 154 21.66 5.78 7.74
C PRO A 154 20.31 5.62 7.05
N GLY A 155 19.21 5.80 7.80
CA GLY A 155 17.85 5.55 7.33
C GLY A 155 17.36 4.11 7.56
N LEU A 156 18.21 3.22 8.09
CA LEU A 156 17.82 1.96 8.70
C LEU A 156 17.79 2.11 10.23
N SER A 157 16.82 1.49 10.91
CA SER A 157 16.72 1.56 12.37
C SER A 157 17.88 0.84 13.07
N SER A 158 18.39 -0.25 12.44
CA SER A 158 19.57 -1.00 12.91
C SER A 158 20.84 -0.15 13.03
N SER A 159 20.95 0.95 12.27
CA SER A 159 22.16 1.79 12.29
C SER A 159 22.38 2.53 13.61
N ILE A 160 21.36 2.64 14.47
CA ILE A 160 21.51 3.19 15.83
C ILE A 160 22.48 2.31 16.63
N LEU A 161 22.40 0.99 16.46
CA LEU A 161 23.21 0.02 17.20
C LEU A 161 24.64 -0.11 16.68
N CYS A 162 24.89 0.30 15.43
CA CYS A 162 26.24 0.37 14.88
C CYS A 162 27.12 1.47 15.49
N SER A 163 26.61 2.27 16.44
CA SER A 163 27.41 3.26 17.18
C SER A 163 28.10 2.66 18.42
N ALA A 164 27.66 1.49 18.87
CA ALA A 164 28.14 0.85 20.09
C ALA A 164 29.09 -0.31 19.74
N ASP A 165 30.38 -0.08 19.88
CA ASP A 165 31.47 -1.06 20.06
C ASP A 165 31.31 -2.44 19.38
N ASN A 166 31.21 -2.48 18.05
CA ASN A 166 31.26 -3.70 17.20
C ASN A 166 30.28 -4.85 17.54
N VAL A 167 29.44 -4.74 18.57
CA VAL A 167 28.52 -5.78 19.04
C VAL A 167 27.56 -6.18 17.91
N PHE A 168 27.09 -5.21 17.14
CA PHE A 168 26.16 -5.45 16.04
C PHE A 168 26.82 -6.11 14.82
N GLN A 169 28.14 -5.98 14.63
CA GLN A 169 28.83 -6.58 13.48
C GLN A 169 28.88 -8.11 13.59
N ASN A 170 28.98 -8.67 14.80
CA ASN A 170 29.11 -10.11 15.01
C ASN A 170 27.78 -10.80 15.40
N GLY A 171 26.76 -10.04 15.80
CA GLY A 171 25.45 -10.59 16.21
C GLY A 171 24.51 -10.91 15.05
N GLY A 172 24.70 -12.04 14.37
CA GLY A 172 23.84 -12.48 13.25
C GLY A 172 22.34 -12.60 13.60
N ILE A 173 22.02 -13.00 14.83
CA ILE A 173 20.64 -13.09 15.34
C ILE A 173 20.01 -11.71 15.39
N LEU A 174 20.71 -10.72 15.95
CA LEU A 174 20.18 -9.37 16.12
C LEU A 174 19.95 -8.69 14.75
N LYS A 175 20.89 -8.84 13.81
CA LYS A 175 20.69 -8.40 12.41
C LYS A 175 19.43 -9.01 11.81
N SER A 176 19.22 -10.31 12.03
CA SER A 176 18.06 -11.03 11.51
C SER A 176 16.75 -10.53 12.09
N VAL A 177 16.72 -10.22 13.39
CA VAL A 177 15.55 -9.64 14.06
C VAL A 177 15.23 -8.26 13.49
N PHE A 178 16.23 -7.39 13.33
CA PHE A 178 16.03 -6.06 12.72
C PHE A 178 15.59 -6.15 11.26
N ALA A 179 16.19 -7.03 10.46
CA ALA A 179 15.81 -7.24 9.08
C ALA A 179 14.37 -7.76 8.96
N ALA A 180 13.97 -8.71 9.80
CA ALA A 180 12.61 -9.22 9.83
C ALA A 180 11.60 -8.14 10.27
N LEU A 181 11.93 -7.34 11.30
CA LEU A 181 11.08 -6.27 11.80
C LEU A 181 10.91 -5.14 10.78
N GLU A 182 12.01 -4.60 10.26
CA GLU A 182 11.97 -3.54 9.25
C GLU A 182 11.35 -4.02 7.93
N GLY A 183 11.62 -5.28 7.55
CA GLY A 183 10.97 -5.91 6.42
C GLY A 183 9.45 -5.99 6.61
N LEU A 184 8.98 -6.46 7.77
CA LEU A 184 7.55 -6.55 8.07
C LEU A 184 6.88 -5.18 8.02
N VAL A 185 7.47 -4.18 8.68
CA VAL A 185 7.00 -2.79 8.65
C VAL A 185 6.95 -2.26 7.22
N PHE A 186 8.00 -2.47 6.44
CA PHE A 186 8.05 -2.02 5.05
C PHE A 186 6.98 -2.69 4.18
N MET A 187 6.74 -3.99 4.36
CA MET A 187 5.70 -4.73 3.66
C MET A 187 4.30 -4.19 4.02
N GLN A 188 4.06 -3.89 5.29
CA GLN A 188 2.82 -3.29 5.76
C GLN A 188 2.59 -1.88 5.20
N CYS A 189 3.62 -1.03 5.19
CA CYS A 189 3.54 0.30 4.59
C CYS A 189 3.25 0.20 3.08
N SER A 190 3.93 -0.70 2.37
CA SER A 190 3.79 -0.86 0.92
C SER A 190 2.40 -1.39 0.52
N LEU A 191 1.91 -2.44 1.20
CA LEU A 191 0.59 -3.00 0.93
C LEU A 191 -0.55 -2.06 1.37
N GLY A 192 -0.38 -1.40 2.52
CA GLY A 192 -1.32 -0.40 3.00
C GLY A 192 -1.39 0.82 2.09
N GLY A 193 -0.25 1.41 1.74
CA GLY A 193 -0.18 2.53 0.80
C GLY A 193 -0.70 2.15 -0.59
N GLY A 194 -0.35 0.95 -1.07
CA GLY A 194 -0.88 0.41 -2.32
C GLY A 194 -2.40 0.27 -2.32
N TYR A 195 -3.01 -0.06 -1.18
CA TYR A 195 -4.47 -0.07 -1.06
C TYR A 195 -5.08 1.32 -1.27
N TYR A 196 -4.58 2.34 -0.58
CA TYR A 196 -5.13 3.69 -0.71
C TYR A 196 -4.85 4.33 -2.08
N ILE A 197 -3.63 4.20 -2.61
CA ILE A 197 -3.26 4.79 -3.90
C ILE A 197 -3.91 4.04 -5.06
N LEU A 198 -3.79 2.71 -5.11
CA LEU A 198 -4.24 1.94 -6.26
C LEU A 198 -5.72 1.58 -6.17
N ILE A 199 -6.14 1.04 -5.03
CA ILE A 199 -7.48 0.47 -4.92
C ILE A 199 -8.49 1.60 -4.73
N ILE A 200 -8.23 2.57 -3.84
CA ILE A 200 -9.16 3.68 -3.63
C ILE A 200 -9.00 4.76 -4.68
N LEU A 201 -7.84 5.42 -4.72
CA LEU A 201 -7.66 6.63 -5.53
C LEU A 201 -7.69 6.32 -7.03
N LEU A 202 -6.86 5.39 -7.52
CA LEU A 202 -6.80 5.10 -8.95
C LEU A 202 -8.09 4.47 -9.48
N THR A 203 -8.70 3.52 -8.76
CA THR A 203 -10.00 2.96 -9.17
C THR A 203 -11.10 4.03 -9.14
N GLY A 204 -11.08 4.92 -8.14
CA GLY A 204 -12.04 6.02 -8.04
C GLY A 204 -11.92 7.02 -9.18
N VAL A 205 -10.70 7.47 -9.50
CA VAL A 205 -10.43 8.36 -10.64
C VAL A 205 -10.81 7.68 -11.96
N ALA A 206 -10.46 6.41 -12.14
CA ALA A 206 -10.83 5.64 -13.33
C ALA A 206 -12.36 5.52 -13.48
N PHE A 207 -13.07 5.32 -12.38
CA PHE A 207 -14.53 5.25 -12.37
C PHE A 207 -15.16 6.61 -12.69
N LEU A 208 -14.71 7.69 -12.04
CA LEU A 208 -15.20 9.04 -12.31
C LEU A 208 -14.95 9.46 -13.76
N TRP A 209 -13.74 9.22 -14.27
CA TRP A 209 -13.41 9.47 -15.67
C TRP A 209 -14.37 8.77 -16.63
N LYS A 210 -14.71 7.51 -16.32
CA LYS A 210 -15.67 6.73 -17.09
C LYS A 210 -17.09 7.31 -17.03
N GLU A 211 -17.59 7.62 -15.84
CA GLU A 211 -18.96 8.14 -15.70
C GLU A 211 -19.09 9.54 -16.31
N CYS A 212 -18.08 10.41 -16.19
CA CYS A 212 -18.05 11.69 -16.90
C CYS A 212 -18.08 11.51 -18.43
N GLY A 213 -17.29 10.57 -18.97
CA GLY A 213 -17.32 10.25 -20.40
C GLY A 213 -18.69 9.77 -20.88
N ASN A 214 -19.33 8.89 -20.11
CA ASN A 214 -20.69 8.42 -20.40
C ASN A 214 -21.71 9.57 -20.36
N PHE A 215 -21.62 10.43 -19.35
CA PHE A 215 -22.49 11.59 -19.20
C PHE A 215 -22.37 12.54 -20.40
N ILE A 216 -21.15 12.90 -20.79
CA ILE A 216 -20.89 13.79 -21.95
C ILE A 216 -21.44 13.17 -23.23
N ASN A 217 -21.26 11.87 -23.43
CA ASN A 217 -21.78 11.18 -24.61
C ASN A 217 -23.32 11.20 -24.66
N ARG A 218 -24.00 10.93 -23.54
CA ARG A 218 -25.46 10.99 -23.44
C ARG A 218 -26.01 12.40 -23.64
N TYR A 219 -25.32 13.39 -23.09
CA TYR A 219 -25.66 14.79 -23.29
C TYR A 219 -25.56 15.18 -24.78
N LYS A 220 -24.48 14.81 -25.46
CA LYS A 220 -24.31 15.05 -26.90
C LYS A 220 -25.35 14.32 -27.76
N SER A 221 -25.83 13.15 -27.33
CA SER A 221 -26.89 12.42 -28.04
C SER A 221 -28.31 12.86 -27.69
N GLY A 222 -28.49 13.87 -26.83
CA GLY A 222 -29.82 14.34 -26.41
C GLY A 222 -30.59 13.36 -25.53
N THR A 223 -29.92 12.34 -24.98
CA THR A 223 -30.54 11.30 -24.11
C THR A 223 -30.23 11.53 -22.64
N SER A 224 -29.82 12.75 -22.26
CA SER A 224 -29.49 13.10 -20.87
C SER A 224 -30.69 13.00 -19.91
N SER A 225 -31.92 13.11 -20.40
CA SER A 225 -33.14 12.94 -19.58
C SER A 225 -33.36 11.51 -19.11
N GLN A 226 -32.65 10.51 -19.65
CA GLN A 226 -32.73 9.11 -19.21
C GLN A 226 -31.78 8.76 -18.06
N ILE A 227 -31.23 9.78 -17.38
CA ILE A 227 -30.41 9.62 -16.18
C ILE A 227 -31.32 9.85 -14.97
N GLU A 228 -32.22 8.90 -14.70
CA GLU A 228 -32.87 8.71 -13.40
C GLU A 228 -32.35 7.41 -12.77
#